data_AF-A0A8J8CVG4-F1
#
_entry.id   AF-A0A8J8CVG4-F1
#
_cell.length_a   1.000
_cell.length_b   1.000
_cell.length_c   1.000
_cell.angle_alpha   90.00
_cell.angle_beta   90.00
_cell.angle_gamma   90.00
#
_symmetry.space_group_name_H-M   'P 1'
#
loop_
_entity.id
_entity.type
_entity.pdbx_description
1 polymer ?
#
loop_
_entity_poly.entity_id
_entity_poly.type
_entity_poly.pdbx_seq_one_letter_code
_entity_poly.pdbx_strand_id
1 'polypeptide(L)'
;MSAVPGIGAATSGRGGETTRFTVRVENVASLDEYPTAPDPPLSTGGAVWITPGAYAIYRGQNPILGRNKAASPGLEAIAEAGRPGGTPENDSLVAELGQCSNVAHAGAWTPADTVADPNDPLGEVPGAPPIAPGGAFELDIEAEPGRKLAFATMFVPSNDAFFAPGPGGIGLFDGDAPVDGSVTDDVILWDAGTEPNEDPSSDSPNQAPRQGLEFGNPDKGPDEDGVVRELRPTDKVGDGYSYPDPSDAIEVTITPQ
;
A
#
# COMPACT_ATOMS: atom_id res chain seq x y z
N MET A 1 -41.62 -21.75 49.16
CA MET A 1 -40.56 -20.84 48.67
C MET A 1 -39.50 -21.70 48.02
N SER A 2 -39.38 -21.67 46.69
CA SER A 2 -38.16 -22.09 46.01
C SER A 2 -38.11 -21.34 44.69
N ALA A 3 -37.19 -20.37 44.61
CA ALA A 3 -37.04 -19.44 43.51
C ALA A 3 -36.28 -20.09 42.35
N VAL A 4 -36.67 -19.74 41.14
CA VAL A 4 -35.97 -20.01 39.88
C VAL A 4 -34.72 -19.11 39.82
N PRO A 5 -33.53 -19.59 39.46
CA PRO A 5 -32.40 -18.71 39.19
C PRO A 5 -32.60 -18.05 37.83
N GLY A 6 -32.63 -16.72 37.85
CA GLY A 6 -32.72 -15.86 36.68
C GLY A 6 -31.48 -15.95 35.80
N ILE A 7 -31.76 -15.82 34.52
CA ILE A 7 -30.84 -15.79 33.40
C ILE A 7 -29.98 -14.53 33.55
N GLY A 8 -28.67 -14.70 33.77
CA GLY A 8 -27.72 -13.59 33.74
C GLY A 8 -27.64 -13.07 32.31
N ALA A 9 -28.16 -11.86 32.08
CA ALA A 9 -27.94 -11.13 30.85
C ALA A 9 -26.42 -10.92 30.69
N ALA A 10 -25.84 -11.56 29.68
CA ALA A 10 -24.52 -11.20 29.19
C ALA A 10 -24.59 -9.74 28.75
N THR A 11 -23.84 -8.88 29.41
CA THR A 11 -23.59 -7.53 28.90
C THR A 11 -22.80 -7.67 27.61
N SER A 12 -23.50 -7.59 26.47
CA SER A 12 -22.86 -7.35 25.18
C SER A 12 -21.99 -6.11 25.32
N GLY A 13 -20.68 -6.24 25.13
CA GLY A 13 -19.81 -5.09 24.99
C GLY A 13 -20.39 -4.18 23.91
N ARG A 14 -20.58 -2.89 24.22
CA ARG A 14 -21.02 -1.90 23.24
C ARG A 14 -19.99 -1.90 22.10
N GLY A 15 -20.39 -2.38 20.92
CA GLY A 15 -19.73 -1.94 19.70
C GLY A 15 -19.90 -0.43 19.64
N GLY A 16 -18.80 0.32 19.51
CA GLY A 16 -18.87 1.76 19.31
C GLY A 16 -19.60 2.09 18.02
N GLU A 17 -20.10 3.31 17.90
CA GLU A 17 -20.75 3.79 16.69
C GLU A 17 -19.75 3.77 15.51
N THR A 18 -20.22 3.35 14.33
CA THR A 18 -19.41 3.38 13.11
C THR A 18 -19.13 4.82 12.72
N THR A 19 -17.86 5.17 12.51
CA THR A 19 -17.43 6.46 12.00
C THR A 19 -16.96 6.30 10.55
N ARG A 20 -17.37 7.24 9.69
CA ARG A 20 -16.81 7.37 8.34
C ARG A 20 -15.56 8.23 8.41
N PHE A 21 -14.53 7.83 7.69
CA PHE A 21 -13.30 8.59 7.52
C PHE A 21 -13.02 8.77 6.04
N THR A 22 -12.46 9.92 5.69
CA THR A 22 -11.74 10.08 4.42
C THR A 22 -10.26 9.83 4.70
N VAL A 23 -9.67 8.91 3.95
CA VAL A 23 -8.24 8.68 3.91
C VAL A 23 -7.70 9.34 2.66
N ARG A 24 -6.68 10.18 2.81
CA ARG A 24 -5.97 10.79 1.70
C ARG A 24 -4.53 10.28 1.65
N VAL A 25 -4.12 9.80 0.49
CA VAL A 25 -2.77 9.30 0.20
C VAL A 25 -2.15 10.23 -0.85
N GLU A 26 -1.18 11.04 -0.45
CA GLU A 26 -0.48 11.99 -1.32
C GLU A 26 0.90 11.48 -1.69
N ASN A 27 1.31 11.75 -2.93
CA ASN A 27 2.69 11.68 -3.32
C ASN A 27 3.37 13.03 -3.03
N VAL A 28 4.23 13.04 -2.01
CA VAL A 28 4.99 14.24 -1.58
C VAL A 28 6.46 14.19 -2.00
N ALA A 29 6.83 13.20 -2.83
CA ALA A 29 8.20 13.00 -3.27
C ALA A 29 8.80 14.20 -4.01
N SER A 30 10.13 14.33 -3.94
CA SER A 30 10.86 15.27 -4.78
C SER A 30 10.71 14.88 -6.26
N LEU A 31 10.61 15.89 -7.15
CA LEU A 31 10.75 15.67 -8.59
C LEU A 31 12.18 15.24 -8.99
N ASP A 32 13.16 15.51 -8.12
CA ASP A 32 14.58 15.25 -8.32
C ASP A 32 15.10 14.18 -7.34
N GLU A 33 14.27 13.21 -6.92
CA GLU A 33 14.68 12.13 -5.99
C GLU A 33 15.88 11.34 -6.55
N TYR A 34 15.84 11.04 -7.86
CA TYR A 34 16.90 10.38 -8.62
C TYR A 34 17.39 11.32 -9.73
N PRO A 35 18.23 12.31 -9.41
CA PRO A 35 18.56 13.44 -10.30
C PRO A 35 19.49 13.05 -11.46
N THR A 36 20.17 11.90 -11.37
CA THR A 36 21.08 11.42 -12.41
C THR A 36 20.35 10.50 -13.37
N ALA A 37 19.73 11.06 -14.40
CA ALA A 37 19.27 10.25 -15.51
C ALA A 37 20.46 9.87 -16.41
N PRO A 38 20.74 8.57 -16.66
CA PRO A 38 21.49 8.19 -17.85
C PRO A 38 20.74 8.64 -19.12
N ASP A 39 21.42 8.65 -20.26
CA ASP A 39 20.79 8.65 -21.58
C ASP A 39 20.61 7.17 -21.97
N PRO A 40 19.39 6.63 -22.07
CA PRO A 40 18.07 7.30 -22.10
C PRO A 40 17.47 7.66 -20.73
N PRO A 41 16.52 8.62 -20.66
CA PRO A 41 15.98 9.14 -19.41
C PRO A 41 15.28 8.09 -18.52
N LEU A 42 15.21 8.39 -17.23
CA LEU A 42 14.48 7.60 -16.21
C LEU A 42 12.98 7.54 -16.53
N SER A 43 12.33 6.41 -16.26
CA SER A 43 10.91 6.20 -16.61
C SER A 43 9.93 7.02 -15.80
N THR A 44 10.33 7.49 -14.63
CA THR A 44 9.57 8.42 -13.79
C THR A 44 10.09 9.84 -13.88
N GLY A 45 11.04 10.12 -14.79
CA GLY A 45 11.71 11.43 -14.88
C GLY A 45 12.61 11.75 -13.67
N GLY A 46 12.95 10.75 -12.85
CA GLY A 46 13.73 10.94 -11.62
C GLY A 46 12.87 11.10 -10.36
N ALA A 47 11.54 11.07 -10.48
CA ALA A 47 10.62 11.14 -9.36
C ALA A 47 10.25 9.74 -8.83
N VAL A 48 9.62 9.71 -7.65
CA VAL A 48 8.89 8.54 -7.14
C VAL A 48 7.42 8.67 -7.50
N TRP A 49 6.79 7.61 -8.00
CA TRP A 49 5.35 7.52 -8.22
C TRP A 49 4.71 6.50 -7.27
N ILE A 50 3.42 6.67 -7.00
CA ILE A 50 2.63 5.80 -6.11
C ILE A 50 1.47 5.23 -6.92
N THR A 51 1.30 3.91 -6.92
CA THR A 51 0.25 3.26 -7.71
C THR A 51 -1.11 3.27 -6.97
N PRO A 52 -2.20 2.89 -7.64
CA PRO A 52 -3.36 2.33 -6.94
C PRO A 52 -2.96 1.26 -5.94
N GLY A 53 -3.80 1.03 -4.94
CA GLY A 53 -3.53 0.05 -3.90
C GLY A 53 -4.77 -0.61 -3.32
N ALA A 54 -4.53 -1.55 -2.42
CA ALA A 54 -5.57 -2.28 -1.70
C ALA A 54 -5.49 -1.99 -0.20
N TYR A 55 -6.64 -1.93 0.47
CA TYR A 55 -6.75 -1.67 1.90
C TYR A 55 -7.63 -2.69 2.61
N ALA A 56 -7.44 -2.78 3.92
CA ALA A 56 -8.30 -3.53 4.83
C ALA A 56 -8.58 -2.75 6.12
N ILE A 57 -9.83 -2.83 6.56
CA ILE A 57 -10.27 -2.42 7.89
C ILE A 57 -10.35 -3.66 8.76
N TYR A 58 -9.51 -3.77 9.78
CA TYR A 58 -9.27 -5.05 10.47
C TYR A 58 -9.09 -4.90 11.99
N ARG A 59 -9.10 -6.04 12.71
CA ARG A 59 -8.75 -6.14 14.13
C ARG A 59 -7.58 -7.10 14.31
N GLY A 60 -6.78 -6.92 15.36
CA GLY A 60 -5.70 -7.85 15.71
C GLY A 60 -4.45 -7.70 14.84
N GLN A 61 -4.00 -8.81 14.23
CA GLN A 61 -2.78 -8.86 13.41
C GLN A 61 -3.00 -8.22 12.04
N ASN A 62 -2.00 -7.50 11.53
CA ASN A 62 -2.03 -6.94 10.18
C ASN A 62 -2.22 -8.06 9.15
N PRO A 63 -3.28 -8.01 8.31
CA PRO A 63 -3.61 -9.08 7.37
C PRO A 63 -2.73 -9.06 6.10
N ILE A 64 -2.06 -7.94 5.81
CA ILE A 64 -1.14 -7.79 4.67
C ILE A 64 0.27 -8.24 5.08
N LEU A 65 0.76 -7.76 6.23
CA LEU A 65 2.14 -7.99 6.63
C LEU A 65 2.29 -9.18 7.59
N GLY A 66 2.82 -10.29 7.08
CA GLY A 66 3.40 -11.35 7.88
C GLY A 66 4.90 -11.14 8.05
N ARG A 67 5.39 -10.77 9.25
CA ARG A 67 6.85 -10.63 9.47
C ARG A 67 7.58 -11.93 9.10
N ASN A 68 8.65 -11.82 8.30
CA ASN A 68 9.50 -12.92 7.85
C ASN A 68 8.72 -14.04 7.15
N LYS A 69 7.72 -13.66 6.34
CA LYS A 69 6.99 -14.57 5.46
C LYS A 69 7.15 -14.09 4.03
N ALA A 70 7.06 -15.02 3.08
CA ALA A 70 6.89 -14.68 1.68
C ALA A 70 5.64 -13.80 1.50
N ALA A 71 5.68 -12.92 0.49
CA ALA A 71 4.51 -12.19 0.04
C ALA A 71 3.38 -13.16 -0.34
N SER A 72 2.13 -12.74 -0.17
CA SER A 72 1.02 -13.45 -0.82
C SER A 72 0.99 -13.10 -2.31
N PRO A 73 0.39 -13.93 -3.17
CA PRO A 73 0.21 -13.61 -4.59
C PRO A 73 -0.43 -12.22 -4.79
N GLY A 74 -1.43 -11.86 -4.00
CA GLY A 74 -2.03 -10.53 -4.07
C GLY A 74 -1.08 -9.40 -3.66
N LEU A 75 -0.23 -9.62 -2.67
CA LEU A 75 0.77 -8.62 -2.28
C LEU A 75 1.85 -8.46 -3.37
N GLU A 76 2.26 -9.55 -4.00
CA GLU A 76 3.18 -9.56 -5.16
C GLU A 76 2.58 -8.76 -6.33
N ALA A 77 1.30 -8.98 -6.68
CA ALA A 77 0.59 -8.20 -7.69
C ALA A 77 0.56 -6.68 -7.41
N ILE A 78 0.54 -6.28 -6.13
CA ILE A 78 0.70 -4.88 -5.74
C ILE A 78 2.16 -4.45 -5.86
N ALA A 79 3.08 -5.22 -5.31
CA ALA A 79 4.49 -4.87 -5.19
C ALA A 79 5.17 -4.71 -6.55
N GLU A 80 4.81 -5.52 -7.55
CA GLU A 80 5.47 -5.54 -8.86
C GLU A 80 4.74 -4.72 -9.92
N ALA A 81 3.42 -4.60 -9.81
CA ALA A 81 2.59 -3.99 -10.85
C ALA A 81 1.63 -2.91 -10.36
N GLY A 82 1.51 -2.72 -9.04
CA GLY A 82 0.55 -1.78 -8.47
C GLY A 82 -0.90 -2.12 -8.82
N ARG A 83 -1.24 -3.42 -8.91
CA ARG A 83 -2.56 -3.90 -9.37
C ARG A 83 -3.39 -4.52 -8.23
N PRO A 84 -4.30 -3.76 -7.60
CA PRO A 84 -5.17 -4.29 -6.53
C PRO A 84 -6.12 -5.41 -6.98
N GLY A 85 -6.45 -5.42 -8.27
CA GLY A 85 -7.29 -6.43 -8.91
C GLY A 85 -6.56 -7.73 -9.24
N GLY A 86 -5.26 -7.85 -8.97
CA GLY A 86 -4.43 -8.97 -9.39
C GLY A 86 -3.85 -8.79 -10.80
N THR A 87 -3.13 -9.81 -11.24
CA THR A 87 -2.47 -9.92 -12.55
C THR A 87 -2.94 -11.23 -13.21
N PRO A 88 -2.53 -11.55 -14.46
CA PRO A 88 -2.78 -12.87 -15.01
C PRO A 88 -2.14 -14.02 -14.20
N GLU A 89 -1.04 -13.75 -13.50
CA GLU A 89 -0.24 -14.70 -12.72
C GLU A 89 -0.67 -14.76 -11.25
N ASN A 90 -1.10 -13.63 -10.69
CA ASN A 90 -1.31 -13.43 -9.26
C ASN A 90 -2.74 -12.98 -8.93
N ASP A 91 -3.34 -13.58 -7.91
CA ASP A 91 -4.69 -13.26 -7.43
C ASP A 91 -4.79 -11.83 -6.88
N SER A 92 -6.02 -11.33 -6.70
CA SER A 92 -6.26 -9.99 -6.13
C SER A 92 -5.99 -9.92 -4.62
N LEU A 93 -5.18 -8.95 -4.17
CA LEU A 93 -5.03 -8.68 -2.73
C LEU A 93 -6.36 -8.33 -2.06
N VAL A 94 -7.25 -7.62 -2.75
CA VAL A 94 -8.59 -7.31 -2.23
C VAL A 94 -9.38 -8.60 -1.95
N ALA A 95 -9.31 -9.58 -2.87
CA ALA A 95 -9.97 -10.86 -2.70
C ALA A 95 -9.38 -11.66 -1.54
N GLU A 96 -8.03 -11.70 -1.42
CA GLU A 96 -7.33 -12.36 -0.31
C GLU A 96 -7.72 -11.76 1.05
N LEU A 97 -7.71 -10.43 1.16
CA LEU A 97 -8.10 -9.71 2.37
C LEU A 97 -9.57 -9.97 2.73
N GLY A 98 -10.45 -10.11 1.73
CA GLY A 98 -11.85 -10.47 1.94
C GLY A 98 -12.07 -11.86 2.54
N GLN A 99 -11.08 -12.76 2.46
CA GLN A 99 -11.15 -14.09 3.09
C GLN A 99 -10.59 -14.11 4.52
N CYS A 100 -9.95 -13.04 4.97
CA CYS A 100 -9.36 -12.97 6.30
C CYS A 100 -10.44 -12.75 7.37
N SER A 101 -10.57 -13.67 8.32
CA SER A 101 -11.61 -13.63 9.36
C SER A 101 -11.54 -12.41 10.28
N ASN A 102 -10.40 -11.72 10.33
CA ASN A 102 -10.19 -10.53 11.15
C ASN A 102 -10.40 -9.22 10.38
N VAL A 103 -10.64 -9.29 9.07
CA VAL A 103 -10.97 -8.16 8.19
C VAL A 103 -12.48 -7.95 8.18
N ALA A 104 -12.91 -6.71 8.43
CA ALA A 104 -14.31 -6.29 8.34
C ALA A 104 -14.67 -5.80 6.94
N HIS A 105 -13.73 -5.11 6.29
CA HIS A 105 -13.89 -4.60 4.94
C HIS A 105 -12.54 -4.60 4.23
N ALA A 106 -12.56 -4.90 2.94
CA ALA A 106 -11.42 -4.80 2.04
C ALA A 106 -11.87 -4.11 0.75
N GLY A 107 -10.99 -3.32 0.16
CA GLY A 107 -11.27 -2.60 -1.07
C GLY A 107 -10.00 -2.15 -1.77
N ALA A 108 -10.17 -1.58 -2.97
CA ALA A 108 -9.11 -0.92 -3.70
C ALA A 108 -9.38 0.59 -3.80
N TRP A 109 -8.34 1.40 -3.89
CA TRP A 109 -8.45 2.76 -4.41
C TRP A 109 -7.93 2.78 -5.84
N THR A 110 -8.86 2.74 -6.79
CA THR A 110 -8.59 2.73 -8.22
C THR A 110 -9.50 3.77 -8.88
N PRO A 111 -9.30 5.07 -8.64
CA PRO A 111 -10.21 6.08 -9.17
C PRO A 111 -10.29 5.96 -10.70
N ALA A 112 -11.52 5.91 -11.21
CA ALA A 112 -11.77 5.97 -12.64
C ALA A 112 -11.57 7.43 -13.10
N ASP A 113 -10.76 7.61 -14.14
CA ASP A 113 -10.39 8.88 -14.77
C ASP A 113 -9.43 9.77 -13.94
N THR A 114 -8.18 9.82 -14.39
CA THR A 114 -7.34 10.97 -14.13
C THR A 114 -7.77 12.12 -15.02
N VAL A 115 -8.15 13.23 -14.39
CA VAL A 115 -8.60 14.44 -15.08
C VAL A 115 -7.40 15.00 -15.84
N ALA A 116 -7.27 14.72 -17.15
CA ALA A 116 -6.17 15.20 -17.99
C ALA A 116 -4.80 15.13 -17.25
N ASP A 117 -4.33 13.90 -17.02
CA ASP A 117 -3.21 13.65 -16.12
C ASP A 117 -1.87 14.16 -16.67
N PRO A 118 -1.13 15.02 -15.94
CA PRO A 118 0.29 15.23 -16.22
C PRO A 118 1.17 13.97 -16.01
N ASN A 119 0.63 12.89 -15.43
CA ASN A 119 1.36 11.71 -14.96
C ASN A 119 1.14 10.42 -15.77
N ASP A 120 0.47 10.50 -16.93
CA ASP A 120 0.41 9.40 -17.90
C ASP A 120 1.23 9.73 -19.16
N PRO A 121 2.58 9.63 -19.10
CA PRO A 121 3.43 9.89 -20.27
C PRO A 121 3.40 8.76 -21.31
N LEU A 122 2.72 7.64 -21.04
CA LEU A 122 2.70 6.44 -21.91
C LEU A 122 1.36 6.23 -22.64
N GLY A 123 0.29 6.93 -22.24
CA GLY A 123 -1.04 6.82 -22.86
C GLY A 123 -1.88 5.67 -22.29
N GLU A 124 -3.00 5.34 -22.96
CA GLU A 124 -4.06 4.43 -22.49
C GLU A 124 -3.57 3.21 -21.68
N VAL A 125 -3.64 3.33 -20.35
CA VAL A 125 -3.39 2.25 -19.39
C VAL A 125 -4.71 1.55 -19.03
N PRO A 126 -4.82 0.22 -19.12
CA PRO A 126 -5.91 -0.50 -18.49
C PRO A 126 -5.78 -0.41 -16.95
N GLY A 127 -6.59 0.43 -16.30
CA GLY A 127 -6.57 0.62 -14.84
C GLY A 127 -6.46 2.10 -14.43
N ALA A 128 -6.44 2.38 -13.13
CA ALA A 128 -6.15 3.73 -12.64
C ALA A 128 -4.62 3.98 -12.73
N PRO A 129 -4.14 5.09 -13.28
CA PRO A 129 -2.70 5.32 -13.41
C PRO A 129 -2.06 5.67 -12.05
N PRO A 130 -0.74 5.50 -11.91
CA PRO A 130 0.00 5.97 -10.74
C PRO A 130 -0.06 7.50 -10.60
N ILE A 131 0.11 8.01 -9.39
CA ILE A 131 0.25 9.44 -9.10
C ILE A 131 1.74 9.81 -9.00
N ALA A 132 2.17 10.84 -9.75
CA ALA A 132 3.47 11.47 -9.56
C ALA A 132 3.42 12.53 -8.42
N PRO A 133 4.55 13.17 -8.07
CA PRO A 133 4.60 14.19 -7.02
C PRO A 133 3.51 15.27 -7.15
N GLY A 134 2.83 15.55 -6.05
CA GLY A 134 1.69 16.46 -5.95
C GLY A 134 0.33 15.86 -6.31
N GLY A 135 0.29 14.61 -6.79
CA GLY A 135 -0.95 13.84 -6.96
C GLY A 135 -1.41 13.20 -5.65
N ALA A 136 -2.70 12.88 -5.55
CA ALA A 136 -3.26 12.20 -4.39
C ALA A 136 -4.45 11.30 -4.74
N PHE A 137 -4.63 10.26 -3.94
CA PHE A 137 -5.83 9.44 -3.89
C PHE A 137 -6.65 9.77 -2.64
N GLU A 138 -7.98 9.76 -2.78
CA GLU A 138 -8.91 9.84 -1.66
C GLU A 138 -9.86 8.64 -1.68
N LEU A 139 -10.07 8.05 -0.51
CA LEU A 139 -11.04 6.99 -0.31
C LEU A 139 -11.81 7.18 0.99
N ASP A 140 -13.08 6.82 0.97
CA ASP A 140 -13.91 6.76 2.16
C ASP A 140 -13.90 5.35 2.74
N ILE A 141 -13.68 5.26 4.05
CA ILE A 141 -13.75 4.02 4.83
C ILE A 141 -14.72 4.18 5.99
N GLU A 142 -15.24 3.06 6.48
CA GLU A 142 -16.07 3.02 7.67
C GLU A 142 -15.47 2.06 8.70
N ALA A 143 -15.39 2.50 9.94
CA ALA A 143 -14.77 1.71 11.01
C ALA A 143 -15.43 1.96 12.37
N GLU A 144 -15.35 0.95 13.23
CA GLU A 144 -15.71 1.05 14.65
C GLU A 144 -14.45 1.16 15.51
N PRO A 145 -14.54 1.70 16.75
CA PRO A 145 -13.44 1.65 17.71
C PRO A 145 -12.76 0.28 17.82
N GLY A 146 -11.43 0.33 17.95
CA GLY A 146 -10.55 -0.84 17.96
C GLY A 146 -10.25 -1.47 16.60
N ARG A 147 -10.78 -0.92 15.49
CA ARG A 147 -10.36 -1.28 14.13
C ARG A 147 -9.12 -0.47 13.72
N LYS A 148 -8.40 -1.01 12.76
CA LYS A 148 -7.18 -0.44 12.18
C LYS A 148 -7.27 -0.45 10.67
N LEU A 149 -6.51 0.45 10.04
CA LEU A 149 -6.27 0.49 8.61
C LEU A 149 -4.93 -0.21 8.30
N ALA A 150 -4.96 -1.14 7.35
CA ALA A 150 -3.78 -1.63 6.64
C ALA A 150 -3.99 -1.33 5.16
N PHE A 151 -2.90 -1.06 4.44
CA PHE A 151 -2.91 -0.87 3.00
C PHE A 151 -1.59 -1.31 2.38
N ALA A 152 -1.59 -1.51 1.06
CA ALA A 152 -0.38 -1.69 0.26
C ALA A 152 -0.52 -0.93 -1.08
N THR A 153 0.53 -0.21 -1.48
CA THR A 153 0.68 0.44 -2.80
C THR A 153 2.13 0.44 -3.23
N MET A 154 2.39 0.25 -4.52
CA MET A 154 3.72 0.14 -5.07
C MET A 154 4.49 1.47 -4.98
N PHE A 155 5.76 1.36 -4.65
CA PHE A 155 6.77 2.40 -4.83
C PHE A 155 7.37 2.25 -6.23
N VAL A 156 7.31 3.30 -7.05
CA VAL A 156 7.85 3.28 -8.42
C VAL A 156 8.92 4.36 -8.55
N PRO A 157 10.10 4.08 -9.14
CA PRO A 157 10.50 2.82 -9.75
C PRO A 157 11.01 1.79 -8.74
N SER A 158 10.60 0.53 -8.91
CA SER A 158 11.16 -0.64 -8.22
C SER A 158 10.77 -1.93 -8.92
N ASN A 159 11.42 -3.02 -8.51
CA ASN A 159 11.04 -4.39 -8.85
C ASN A 159 9.81 -4.80 -8.04
N ASP A 160 9.87 -4.69 -6.71
CA ASP A 160 8.84 -5.21 -5.80
C ASP A 160 8.69 -4.39 -4.50
N ALA A 161 9.05 -3.09 -4.53
CA ALA A 161 8.96 -2.24 -3.36
C ALA A 161 7.55 -1.63 -3.20
N PHE A 162 7.08 -1.53 -1.95
CA PHE A 162 5.74 -1.01 -1.67
C PHE A 162 5.65 -0.27 -0.33
N PHE A 163 4.75 0.72 -0.25
CA PHE A 163 4.38 1.37 0.99
C PHE A 163 3.26 0.60 1.70
N ALA A 164 3.44 0.35 2.99
CA ALA A 164 2.41 -0.20 3.85
C ALA A 164 2.60 0.22 5.31
N PRO A 165 1.52 0.36 6.09
CA PRO A 165 1.61 0.52 7.53
C PRO A 165 2.38 -0.62 8.17
N GLY A 166 3.11 -0.34 9.25
CA GLY A 166 3.84 -1.37 9.97
C GLY A 166 2.97 -2.54 10.48
N PRO A 167 3.58 -3.58 11.07
CA PRO A 167 2.84 -4.73 11.61
C PRO A 167 1.79 -4.36 12.67
N GLY A 168 1.91 -3.17 13.26
CA GLY A 168 0.92 -2.57 14.14
C GLY A 168 -0.35 -2.06 13.44
N GLY A 169 -0.28 -1.69 12.16
CA GLY A 169 -1.31 -0.97 11.40
C GLY A 169 -1.55 0.45 11.90
N ILE A 170 -2.32 1.22 11.14
CA ILE A 170 -2.76 2.56 11.54
C ILE A 170 -4.00 2.44 12.43
N GLY A 171 -3.93 3.01 13.63
CA GLY A 171 -5.10 3.12 14.51
C GLY A 171 -6.09 4.16 13.98
N LEU A 172 -7.37 3.81 13.88
CA LEU A 172 -8.42 4.75 13.45
C LEU A 172 -9.08 5.49 14.61
N PHE A 173 -8.79 5.07 15.85
CA PHE A 173 -9.35 5.63 17.07
C PHE A 173 -8.32 5.64 18.21
N ASP A 174 -8.32 6.68 19.03
CA ASP A 174 -7.70 6.71 20.36
C ASP A 174 -8.77 6.49 21.43
N GLY A 175 -8.83 5.26 21.95
CA GLY A 175 -9.98 4.79 22.72
C GLY A 175 -11.24 4.79 21.84
N ASP A 176 -12.19 5.67 22.17
CA ASP A 176 -13.43 5.88 21.42
C ASP A 176 -13.39 7.15 20.52
N ALA A 177 -12.33 7.96 20.60
CA ALA A 177 -12.21 9.19 19.82
C ALA A 177 -11.65 8.90 18.43
N PRO A 178 -12.31 9.31 17.33
CA PRO A 178 -11.78 9.18 15.98
C PRO A 178 -10.44 9.92 15.83
N VAL A 179 -9.48 9.30 15.15
CA VAL A 179 -8.22 9.97 14.77
C VAL A 179 -8.48 10.97 13.65
N ASP A 180 -7.86 12.16 13.76
CA ASP A 180 -7.91 13.24 12.77
C ASP A 180 -6.49 13.82 12.61
N GLY A 181 -5.95 13.75 11.40
CA GLY A 181 -4.62 14.26 11.06
C GLY A 181 -3.74 13.24 10.33
N SER A 182 -2.46 13.59 10.23
CA SER A 182 -1.44 12.76 9.58
C SER A 182 -1.15 11.50 10.40
N VAL A 183 -1.02 10.39 9.68
CA VAL A 183 -0.64 9.06 10.17
C VAL A 183 0.57 8.51 9.41
N THR A 184 1.29 9.38 8.70
CA THR A 184 2.45 9.03 7.87
C THR A 184 3.54 8.28 8.63
N ASP A 185 3.73 8.59 9.92
CA ASP A 185 4.73 7.94 10.78
C ASP A 185 4.52 6.42 10.95
N ASP A 186 3.31 5.91 10.67
CA ASP A 186 3.02 4.48 10.70
C ASP A 186 3.38 3.77 9.38
N VAL A 187 3.67 4.53 8.31
CA VAL A 187 3.95 4.02 6.96
C VAL A 187 5.43 3.69 6.81
N ILE A 188 5.70 2.54 6.22
CA ILE A 188 7.04 2.00 6.01
C ILE A 188 7.17 1.62 4.53
N LEU A 189 8.38 1.77 3.98
CA LEU A 189 8.75 1.19 2.69
C LEU A 189 9.21 -0.26 2.90
N TRP A 190 8.64 -1.17 2.13
CA TRP A 190 8.87 -2.60 2.20
C TRP A 190 9.37 -3.12 0.86
N ASP A 191 10.11 -4.21 0.92
CA ASP A 191 10.50 -5.08 -0.18
C ASP A 191 9.73 -6.39 0.01
N ALA A 192 9.05 -6.84 -1.05
CA ALA A 192 8.19 -8.01 -1.00
C ALA A 192 8.99 -9.31 -0.93
N GLY A 193 10.21 -9.28 -1.45
CA GLY A 193 11.14 -10.38 -1.56
C GLY A 193 10.77 -11.32 -2.71
N THR A 194 10.15 -10.80 -3.76
CA THR A 194 9.72 -11.59 -4.92
C THR A 194 10.74 -11.49 -6.05
N GLU A 195 11.30 -10.31 -6.28
CA GLU A 195 12.39 -10.06 -7.24
C GLU A 195 13.61 -9.39 -6.56
N PRO A 196 14.86 -9.64 -7.00
CA PRO A 196 16.01 -8.89 -6.55
C PRO A 196 15.89 -7.40 -6.85
N ASN A 197 16.14 -6.58 -5.85
CA ASN A 197 16.27 -5.14 -6.04
C ASN A 197 17.33 -4.82 -7.10
N GLU A 198 16.98 -3.87 -7.96
CA GLU A 198 17.91 -3.17 -8.83
C GLU A 198 17.92 -1.67 -8.48
N ASP A 199 18.92 -0.94 -8.96
CA ASP A 199 19.06 0.49 -8.70
C ASP A 199 17.80 1.24 -9.19
N PRO A 200 17.04 1.94 -8.32
CA PRO A 200 15.85 2.72 -8.72
C PRO A 200 16.16 3.80 -9.78
N SER A 201 17.41 4.25 -9.87
CA SER A 201 17.89 5.20 -10.87
C SER A 201 18.41 4.55 -12.16
N SER A 202 18.22 3.24 -12.34
CA SER A 202 18.64 2.54 -13.56
C SER A 202 17.57 2.58 -14.66
N ASP A 203 17.96 2.12 -15.85
CA ASP A 203 17.06 1.89 -16.99
C ASP A 203 16.57 0.43 -17.09
N SER A 204 16.65 -0.33 -16.00
CA SER A 204 16.31 -1.76 -15.99
C SER A 204 14.89 -2.03 -16.50
N PRO A 205 14.69 -2.99 -17.42
CA PRO A 205 13.38 -3.38 -17.88
C PRO A 205 12.59 -4.22 -16.85
N ASN A 206 13.19 -4.59 -15.72
CA ASN A 206 12.52 -5.40 -14.69
C ASN A 206 11.84 -4.54 -13.63
N GLN A 207 12.00 -3.21 -13.66
CA GLN A 207 11.34 -2.31 -12.73
C GLN A 207 10.10 -1.69 -13.37
N ALA A 208 9.03 -1.50 -12.60
CA ALA A 208 7.92 -0.68 -13.08
C ALA A 208 8.39 0.77 -13.33
N PRO A 209 7.82 1.48 -14.32
CA PRO A 209 6.81 1.01 -15.27
C PRO A 209 7.40 0.36 -16.55
N ARG A 210 8.71 0.05 -16.58
CA ARG A 210 9.45 -0.37 -17.80
C ARG A 210 9.17 -1.79 -18.26
N GLN A 211 8.48 -2.58 -17.46
CA GLN A 211 8.19 -4.01 -17.70
C GLN A 211 7.33 -4.29 -18.97
N GLY A 212 6.79 -3.28 -19.66
CA GLY A 212 6.18 -3.41 -21.00
C GLY A 212 4.78 -2.81 -21.14
N LEU A 213 4.17 -2.95 -22.33
CA LEU A 213 2.93 -2.28 -22.78
C LEU A 213 1.62 -2.69 -22.06
N GLU A 214 1.72 -3.57 -21.07
CA GLU A 214 0.69 -3.76 -20.07
C GLU A 214 1.38 -3.44 -18.75
N PHE A 215 0.97 -2.40 -18.01
CA PHE A 215 1.63 -1.97 -16.78
C PHE A 215 1.97 -3.18 -15.89
N GLY A 216 3.26 -3.52 -15.81
CA GLY A 216 3.78 -4.69 -15.13
C GLY A 216 3.35 -6.00 -15.76
N ASN A 217 4.12 -6.51 -16.74
CA ASN A 217 4.32 -7.96 -16.72
C ASN A 217 5.04 -8.22 -15.38
N PRO A 218 4.29 -8.63 -14.33
CA PRO A 218 4.70 -8.40 -12.94
C PRO A 218 5.97 -9.20 -12.64
N ASP A 219 6.00 -10.41 -13.16
CA ASP A 219 7.08 -11.39 -13.10
C ASP A 219 8.03 -11.21 -14.29
N LYS A 220 8.80 -10.12 -14.28
CA LYS A 220 9.73 -9.77 -15.36
C LYS A 220 11.18 -10.00 -14.97
N GLY A 221 11.50 -9.67 -13.73
CA GLY A 221 12.76 -9.97 -13.09
C GLY A 221 12.89 -11.45 -12.75
N PRO A 222 14.07 -11.88 -12.26
CA PRO A 222 14.24 -13.21 -11.72
C PRO A 222 13.60 -13.33 -10.33
N ASP A 223 13.06 -14.50 -9.98
CA ASP A 223 12.62 -14.78 -8.60
C ASP A 223 13.77 -14.70 -7.59
N GLU A 224 13.55 -14.13 -6.39
CA GLU A 224 14.48 -14.23 -5.25
C GLU A 224 14.04 -15.14 -4.11
N ASP A 225 12.81 -15.69 -4.14
CA ASP A 225 12.24 -16.58 -3.10
C ASP A 225 12.43 -16.03 -1.67
N GLY A 226 12.34 -14.70 -1.53
CA GLY A 226 12.61 -13.94 -0.34
C GLY A 226 11.44 -13.89 0.65
N VAL A 227 11.52 -12.95 1.57
CA VAL A 227 10.46 -12.67 2.55
C VAL A 227 10.28 -11.18 2.67
N VAL A 228 9.04 -10.76 2.95
CA VAL A 228 8.70 -9.37 3.16
C VAL A 228 9.57 -8.77 4.26
N ARG A 229 10.26 -7.68 3.93
CA ARG A 229 11.23 -7.01 4.80
C ARG A 229 11.18 -5.50 4.65
N GLU A 230 11.60 -4.81 5.71
CA GLU A 230 11.64 -3.34 5.75
C GLU A 230 12.80 -2.83 4.90
N LEU A 231 12.51 -2.07 3.84
CA LEU A 231 13.48 -1.23 3.14
C LEU A 231 13.67 0.03 3.98
N ARG A 232 14.71 0.05 4.81
CA ARG A 232 15.04 1.31 5.49
C ARG A 232 15.71 2.26 4.52
N PRO A 233 15.43 3.57 4.62
CA PRO A 233 16.08 4.61 3.81
C PRO A 233 17.62 4.68 3.98
N THR A 234 18.20 3.91 4.92
CA THR A 234 19.66 3.77 5.11
C THR A 234 20.02 2.38 5.66
N ASP A 235 20.31 1.39 4.82
CA ASP A 235 21.22 0.27 5.18
C ASP A 235 20.65 -1.01 5.86
N LYS A 236 19.34 -1.31 5.80
CA LYS A 236 18.85 -2.64 6.26
C LYS A 236 18.80 -3.71 5.20
N VAL A 237 18.59 -3.32 3.95
CA VAL A 237 18.87 -4.19 2.81
C VAL A 237 20.26 -3.80 2.33
N GLY A 238 21.20 -4.74 2.42
CA GLY A 238 22.59 -4.52 2.01
C GLY A 238 22.77 -4.63 0.50
N ASP A 239 21.81 -4.13 -0.28
CA ASP A 239 21.82 -4.14 -1.74
C ASP A 239 22.67 -3.02 -2.33
N GLY A 240 22.90 -1.94 -1.56
CA GLY A 240 23.72 -0.81 -1.95
C GLY A 240 22.95 0.30 -2.67
N TYR A 241 21.62 0.24 -2.67
CA TYR A 241 20.75 1.27 -3.26
C TYR A 241 20.26 2.27 -2.21
N SER A 242 19.81 3.43 -2.68
CA SER A 242 19.26 4.49 -1.84
C SER A 242 17.77 4.59 -2.08
N TYR A 243 17.02 4.72 -0.99
CA TYR A 243 15.57 4.89 -0.99
C TYR A 243 15.22 6.12 -0.14
N PRO A 244 14.20 6.92 -0.51
CA PRO A 244 13.77 8.05 0.32
C PRO A 244 13.22 7.57 1.66
N ASP A 245 13.25 8.44 2.66
CA ASP A 245 12.43 8.21 3.85
C ASP A 245 10.96 8.16 3.43
N PRO A 246 10.13 7.23 3.94
CA PRO A 246 8.72 7.19 3.60
C PRO A 246 8.03 8.55 3.75
N SER A 247 8.36 9.34 4.78
CA SER A 247 7.75 10.67 4.96
C SER A 247 8.14 11.70 3.90
N ASP A 248 9.24 11.45 3.18
CA ASP A 248 9.68 12.30 2.07
C ASP A 248 9.00 11.90 0.76
N ALA A 249 8.28 10.77 0.69
CA ALA A 249 7.67 10.26 -0.54
C ALA A 249 6.14 10.14 -0.48
N ILE A 250 5.57 9.75 0.67
CA ILE A 250 4.12 9.53 0.84
C ILE A 250 3.62 10.26 2.09
N GLU A 251 2.49 10.98 1.96
CA GLU A 251 1.75 11.50 3.10
C GLU A 251 0.39 10.81 3.20
N VAL A 252 0.06 10.29 4.39
CA VAL A 252 -1.24 9.67 4.66
C VAL A 252 -1.95 10.45 5.75
N THR A 253 -3.13 10.96 5.43
CA THR A 253 -3.98 11.72 6.37
C THR A 253 -5.33 11.03 6.52
N ILE A 254 -5.88 11.08 7.73
CA ILE A 254 -7.20 10.56 8.07
C ILE A 254 -8.05 11.70 8.62
N THR A 255 -9.28 11.83 8.13
CA THR A 255 -10.23 12.85 8.60
C THR A 255 -11.61 12.22 8.85
N PRO A 256 -12.16 12.28 10.06
CA PRO A 256 -13.51 11.81 10.35
C PRO A 256 -14.57 12.73 9.71
N GLN A 257 -15.67 12.15 9.25
CA GLN A 257 -16.79 12.84 8.58
C GLN A 257 -18.01 13.06 9.48
#